data_AF-A0A523MDV9-F1
#
_entry.id   AF-A0A523MDV9-F1
#
_cell.length_a   1.000
_cell.length_b   1.000
_cell.length_c   1.000
_cell.angle_alpha   90.00
_cell.angle_beta   90.00
_cell.angle_gamma   90.00
#
_symmetry.space_group_name_H-M   'P 1'
#
loop_
_entity.id
_entity.type
_entity.pdbx_description
1 polymer ?
#
loop_
_entity_poly.entity_id
_entity_poly.type
_entity_poly.pdbx_seq_one_letter_code
_entity_poly.pdbx_strand_id
1 'polypeptide(L)'
;MSTKFLVTDENPSGYKLEDILMVIRNDILQRATKIMTDNRPESTAVMNNNIRILTIISEGIELAKNSSEILDKAFGPSDPDKPRIGEA
;
A
#
# COMPACT_ATOMS: atom_id res chain seq x y z
N MET A 1 -19.67 0.67 -7.97
CA MET A 1 -18.42 1.13 -8.61
C MET A 1 -17.35 0.22 -8.06
N SER A 2 -16.85 -0.71 -8.87
CA SER A 2 -15.90 -1.72 -8.39
C SER A 2 -14.53 -1.12 -8.17
N THR A 3 -13.78 -1.64 -7.20
CA THR A 3 -12.39 -1.22 -7.03
C THR A 3 -11.56 -1.78 -8.17
N LYS A 4 -10.73 -0.95 -8.80
CA LYS A 4 -9.94 -1.35 -9.98
C LYS A 4 -8.74 -2.24 -9.65
N PHE A 5 -8.18 -2.07 -8.46
CA PHE A 5 -6.89 -2.65 -8.10
C PHE A 5 -6.95 -3.61 -6.94
N LEU A 6 -7.85 -3.38 -5.99
CA LEU A 6 -7.90 -4.16 -4.76
C LEU A 6 -8.67 -5.45 -4.97
N VAL A 7 -8.30 -6.47 -4.21
CA VAL A 7 -9.07 -7.71 -4.16
C VAL A 7 -10.44 -7.43 -3.55
N THR A 8 -11.47 -7.78 -4.30
CA THR A 8 -12.89 -7.69 -3.91
C THR A 8 -13.63 -8.86 -4.55
N ASP A 9 -14.88 -9.10 -4.15
CA ASP A 9 -15.73 -10.13 -4.77
C ASP A 9 -15.88 -9.88 -6.29
N GLU A 10 -15.97 -8.60 -6.69
CA GLU A 10 -16.02 -8.17 -8.10
C GLU A 10 -14.64 -8.16 -8.81
N ASN A 11 -13.53 -8.35 -8.07
CA ASN A 11 -12.16 -8.36 -8.58
C ASN A 11 -11.30 -9.37 -7.81
N PRO A 12 -11.56 -10.69 -7.97
CA PRO A 12 -10.89 -11.73 -7.21
C PRO A 12 -9.40 -11.86 -7.54
N SER A 13 -8.97 -11.35 -8.70
CA SER A 13 -7.57 -11.25 -9.12
C SER A 13 -6.88 -9.95 -8.69
N GLY A 14 -7.54 -9.13 -7.86
CA GLY A 14 -6.97 -7.89 -7.34
C GLY A 14 -5.82 -8.13 -6.36
N TYR A 15 -5.13 -7.06 -5.99
CA TYR A 15 -4.03 -7.09 -5.05
C TYR A 15 -4.50 -6.74 -3.64
N LYS A 16 -3.77 -7.22 -2.62
CA LYS A 16 -3.93 -6.66 -1.28
C LYS A 16 -3.37 -5.24 -1.24
N LEU A 17 -3.89 -4.41 -0.34
CA LEU A 17 -3.46 -3.02 -0.23
C LEU A 17 -1.98 -2.93 0.15
N GLU A 18 -1.53 -3.75 1.10
CA GLU A 18 -0.14 -3.84 1.53
C GLU A 18 0.80 -4.17 0.35
N ASP A 19 0.39 -5.04 -0.57
CA ASP A 19 1.20 -5.41 -1.73
C ASP A 19 1.38 -4.23 -2.69
N ILE A 20 0.30 -3.51 -2.99
CA ILE A 20 0.36 -2.30 -3.83
C ILE A 20 1.25 -1.24 -3.18
N LEU A 21 1.05 -0.99 -1.89
CA LEU A 21 1.83 0.01 -1.16
C LEU A 21 3.32 -0.37 -1.12
N MET A 22 3.67 -1.66 -1.00
CA MET A 22 5.05 -2.11 -1.10
C MET A 22 5.66 -1.85 -2.48
N VAL A 23 4.91 -2.09 -3.57
CA VAL A 23 5.36 -1.78 -4.93
C VAL A 23 5.64 -0.28 -5.08
N ILE A 24 4.71 0.57 -4.65
CA ILE A 24 4.88 2.03 -4.71
C ILE A 24 6.09 2.48 -3.87
N ARG A 25 6.27 1.92 -2.67
CA ARG A 25 7.43 2.21 -1.82
C ARG A 25 8.75 1.91 -2.54
N ASN A 26 8.83 0.76 -3.20
CA ASN A 26 10.02 0.35 -3.94
C ASN A 26 10.32 1.30 -5.11
N ASP A 27 9.30 1.68 -5.87
CA ASP A 27 9.44 2.61 -6.99
C ASP A 27 9.92 4.01 -6.53
N ILE A 28 9.41 4.50 -5.41
CA ILE A 28 9.84 5.78 -4.83
C ILE A 28 11.28 5.69 -4.36
N LEU A 29 11.67 4.61 -3.68
CA LEU A 29 13.06 4.39 -3.27
C LEU A 29 14.01 4.39 -4.48
N GLN A 30 13.67 3.65 -5.54
CA GLN A 30 14.46 3.62 -6.77
C GLN A 30 14.59 4.99 -7.44
N ARG A 31 13.60 5.87 -7.31
CA ARG A 31 13.68 7.24 -7.82
C ARG A 31 14.49 8.15 -6.91
N ALA A 32 14.35 8.00 -5.59
CA ALA A 32 15.11 8.76 -4.60
C ALA A 32 16.63 8.52 -4.74
N THR A 33 17.07 7.29 -4.99
CA THR A 33 18.50 6.99 -5.19
C THR A 33 19.11 7.75 -6.38
N LYS A 34 18.32 8.11 -7.40
CA LYS A 34 18.82 8.87 -8.57
C LYS A 34 19.17 10.32 -8.25
N ILE A 35 18.63 10.89 -7.17
CA ILE A 35 18.83 12.29 -6.77
C ILE A 35 19.58 12.43 -5.45
N MET A 36 20.02 11.32 -4.83
CA MET A 36 20.55 11.33 -3.47
C MET A 36 21.87 12.09 -3.28
N THR A 37 22.63 12.29 -4.36
CA THR A 37 23.89 13.04 -4.34
C THR A 37 23.75 14.44 -4.94
N ASP A 38 22.55 14.85 -5.33
CA ASP A 38 22.29 16.16 -5.93
C ASP A 38 21.96 17.18 -4.83
N ASN A 39 22.93 18.04 -4.54
CA ASN A 39 22.85 19.03 -3.46
C ASN A 39 22.15 20.34 -3.86
N ARG A 40 21.52 20.40 -5.03
CA ARG A 40 20.70 21.56 -5.39
C ARG A 40 19.51 21.68 -4.41
N PRO A 41 19.08 22.91 -4.07
CA PRO A 41 17.96 23.12 -3.14
C PRO A 41 16.68 22.38 -3.55
N GLU A 42 16.39 22.32 -4.85
CA GLU A 42 15.22 21.64 -5.41
C GLU A 42 15.30 20.12 -5.18
N SER A 43 16.46 19.52 -5.44
CA SER A 43 16.70 18.08 -5.24
C SER A 43 16.64 17.70 -3.76
N THR A 44 17.13 18.58 -2.88
CA THR A 44 17.01 18.42 -1.43
C THR A 44 15.56 18.46 -0.98
N ALA A 45 14.77 19.40 -1.48
CA ALA A 45 13.34 19.50 -1.18
C ALA A 45 12.55 18.26 -1.64
N VAL A 46 12.83 17.78 -2.87
CA VAL A 46 12.21 16.55 -3.38
C VAL A 46 12.61 15.32 -2.56
N MET A 47 13.88 15.22 -2.16
CA MET A 47 14.33 14.13 -1.28
C MET A 47 13.62 14.14 0.07
N ASN A 48 13.49 15.30 0.72
CA ASN A 48 12.77 15.44 1.98
C ASN A 48 11.29 15.01 1.85
N ASN A 49 10.64 15.38 0.74
CA ASN A 49 9.28 14.94 0.45
C ASN A 49 9.19 13.43 0.25
N ASN A 50 10.13 12.84 -0.50
CA ASN A 50 10.18 11.39 -0.70
C ASN A 50 10.36 10.64 0.62
N ILE A 51 11.25 11.10 1.50
CA ILE A 51 11.43 10.53 2.84
C ILE A 51 10.11 10.56 3.62
N ARG A 52 9.41 11.70 3.63
CA ARG A 52 8.12 11.82 4.33
C ARG A 52 7.05 10.90 3.75
N ILE A 53 6.96 10.81 2.43
CA ILE A 53 6.02 9.90 1.75
C ILE A 53 6.35 8.44 2.09
N LEU A 54 7.63 8.06 2.08
CA LEU A 54 8.07 6.69 2.41
C LEU A 54 7.72 6.31 3.85
N THR A 55 7.79 7.26 4.80
CA THR A 55 7.32 7.05 6.17
C THR A 55 5.82 6.74 6.19
N ILE A 56 5.00 7.58 5.56
CA ILE A 56 3.54 7.41 5.52
C ILE A 56 3.14 6.10 4.85
N ILE A 57 3.79 5.75 3.73
CA ILE A 57 3.52 4.48 3.03
C ILE A 57 3.89 3.29 3.93
N SER A 58 5.00 3.38 4.67
CA SER A 58 5.40 2.31 5.59
C SER A 58 4.40 2.13 6.73
N GLU A 59 3.90 3.23 7.31
CA GLU A 59 2.79 3.19 8.29
C GLU A 59 1.53 2.59 7.68
N GLY A 60 1.17 2.98 6.45
CA GLY A 60 0.02 2.43 5.72
C GLY A 60 0.12 0.93 5.46
N ILE A 61 1.32 0.41 5.14
CA ILE A 61 1.57 -1.03 4.97
C ILE A 61 1.28 -1.78 6.27
N GLU A 62 1.78 -1.29 7.40
CA GLU A 62 1.58 -1.95 8.69
C GLU A 62 0.11 -1.90 9.13
N LEU A 63 -0.59 -0.78 8.89
CA LEU A 63 -2.04 -0.68 9.10
C LEU A 63 -2.83 -1.66 8.23
N ALA A 64 -2.45 -1.80 6.95
CA ALA A 64 -3.11 -2.73 6.03
C ALA A 64 -2.91 -4.19 6.45
N LYS A 65 -1.68 -4.58 6.79
CA LYS A 65 -1.39 -5.92 7.33
C LYS A 65 -2.17 -6.19 8.61
N ASN A 66 -2.17 -5.24 9.55
CA ASN A 66 -2.91 -5.40 10.79
C ASN A 66 -4.42 -5.55 10.54
N SER A 67 -4.98 -4.83 9.56
CA SER A 67 -6.37 -5.01 9.15
C SER A 67 -6.64 -6.42 8.62
N SER A 68 -5.75 -6.94 7.77
CA SER A 68 -5.81 -8.34 7.30
C SER A 68 -5.77 -9.33 8.46
N GLU A 69 -4.85 -9.16 9.42
CA GLU A 69 -4.74 -10.02 10.60
C GLU A 69 -5.99 -9.97 11.49
N ILE A 70 -6.58 -8.78 11.69
CA ILE A 70 -7.83 -8.62 12.45
C ILE A 70 -8.96 -9.42 11.79
N LEU A 71 -9.10 -9.31 10.47
CA LEU A 71 -10.14 -10.02 9.72
C LEU A 71 -9.91 -11.53 9.73
N ASP A 72 -8.68 -11.97 9.50
CA ASP A 72 -8.33 -13.39 9.49
C ASP A 72 -8.57 -14.03 10.87
N LYS A 73 -8.27 -13.31 11.96
CA LYS A 73 -8.53 -13.76 13.33
C LYS A 73 -10.02 -13.82 13.66
N ALA A 74 -10.81 -12.85 13.20
CA ALA A 74 -12.22 -12.75 13.54
C ALA A 74 -13.12 -13.66 12.68
N PHE A 75 -12.79 -13.83 11.41
CA PHE A 75 -13.67 -14.47 10.41
C PHE A 75 -13.02 -15.62 9.65
N GLY A 76 -11.72 -15.87 9.86
CA GLY A 76 -10.96 -16.85 9.10
C GLY A 76 -10.51 -16.31 7.73
N PRO A 77 -10.01 -17.20 6.86
CA PRO A 77 -9.52 -16.81 5.53
C PRO A 77 -10.63 -16.20 4.67
N SER A 78 -10.23 -15.35 3.73
CA SER A 78 -11.16 -14.73 2.77
C SER A 78 -11.92 -15.78 1.97
N ASP A 79 -13.21 -15.54 1.78
CA ASP A 79 -14.11 -16.35 0.95
C ASP A 79 -14.61 -15.47 -0.21
N PRO A 80 -14.42 -15.86 -1.49
CA PRO A 80 -14.85 -15.07 -2.63
C PRO A 80 -16.37 -14.90 -2.75
N ASP A 81 -17.13 -15.80 -2.11
CA ASP A 81 -18.59 -15.85 -2.24
C ASP A 81 -19.30 -15.07 -1.12
N LYS A 82 -18.56 -14.54 -0.13
CA LYS A 82 -19.14 -13.75 0.96
C LYS A 82 -18.19 -12.68 1.49
N PRO A 83 -18.67 -11.43 1.67
CA PRO A 83 -17.87 -10.40 2.33
C PRO A 83 -17.61 -10.79 3.79
N ARG A 84 -16.38 -10.56 4.27
CA ARG A 84 -16.02 -10.75 5.69
C ARG A 84 -16.64 -9.69 6.60
N ILE A 85 -16.73 -8.46 6.09
CA ILE A 85 -17.37 -7.31 6.73
C ILE A 85 -18.07 -6.47 5.65
N GLY A 86 -19.16 -5.77 6.03
CA GLY A 86 -19.95 -4.96 5.11
C GLY A 86 -21.11 -5.71 4.47
N GLU A 87 -21.77 -5.04 3.52
CA GLU A 87 -22.86 -5.59 2.71
C GLU A 87 -22.31 -6.13 1.38
N ALA A 88 -23.03 -7.09 0.79
CA ALA A 88 -22.72 -7.71 -0.51
C ALA A 88 -23.23 -6.85 -1.67
#